data_AF-A0A537GC79-F1
#
_entry.id   AF-A0A537GC79-F1
#
_cell.length_a   1.000
_cell.length_b   1.000
_cell.length_c   1.000
_cell.angle_alpha   90.00
_cell.angle_beta   90.00
_cell.angle_gamma   90.00
#
_symmetry.space_group_name_H-M   'P 1'
#
loop_
_entity.id
_entity.type
_entity.pdbx_description
1 polymer ?
#
loop_
_entity_poly.entity_id
_entity_poly.type
_entity_poly.pdbx_seq_one_letter_code
_entity_poly.pdbx_strand_id
1 'polypeptide(L)'
;MGSLSSAKTLGGVGGILVFVPGISLVGWILILLATKEISESVQDKTIFDDALLAGITAVIGAVIGAVLFVGFLFSPRSSVGFFAFGTLALFLPFLVILGAFWVFTIISAIFLKRSYEKISQRLNVSAFATAGLLYLIGAALTIVLVGFLILLIALIFQVVAYFSIQDRPPTPSWSQPSQQTFAPPPVTPQTVTPSQQQPPIESKFCFKCGAKLPSIALFCTSCGAKQS
;
A
#
# COMPACT_ATOMS: atom_id res chain seq x y z
N MET A 1 8.11 -4.98 -15.88
CA MET A 1 6.76 -4.37 -15.90
C MET A 1 5.87 -4.90 -14.78
N GLY A 2 6.37 -5.04 -13.54
CA GLY A 2 5.59 -5.66 -12.45
C GLY A 2 5.96 -5.25 -11.02
N SER A 3 6.92 -4.33 -10.80
CA SER A 3 7.38 -3.97 -9.45
C SER A 3 6.36 -3.17 -8.65
N LEU A 4 5.70 -2.17 -9.25
CA LEU A 4 4.75 -1.30 -8.54
C LEU A 4 3.45 -2.03 -8.13
N SER A 5 2.89 -2.84 -9.03
CA SER A 5 1.72 -3.69 -8.72
C SER A 5 2.07 -4.74 -7.66
N SER A 6 3.31 -5.23 -7.65
CA SER A 6 3.79 -6.14 -6.59
C SER A 6 3.91 -5.41 -5.26
N ALA A 7 4.46 -4.18 -5.23
CA ALA A 7 4.58 -3.37 -4.01
C ALA A 7 3.21 -3.05 -3.39
N LYS A 8 2.19 -2.79 -4.21
CA LYS A 8 0.80 -2.55 -3.77
C LYS A 8 0.17 -3.78 -3.11
N THR A 9 0.38 -4.95 -3.69
CA THR A 9 -0.10 -6.23 -3.14
C THR A 9 0.68 -6.60 -1.87
N LEU A 10 2.01 -6.44 -1.89
CA LEU A 10 2.91 -6.70 -0.75
C LEU A 10 2.61 -5.79 0.43
N GLY A 11 2.40 -4.48 0.20
CA GLY A 11 2.06 -3.50 1.22
C GLY A 11 0.66 -3.70 1.81
N GLY A 12 -0.33 -4.00 0.95
CA GLY A 12 -1.71 -4.27 1.38
C GLY A 12 -1.85 -5.56 2.19
N VAL A 13 -1.30 -6.67 1.68
CA VAL A 13 -1.30 -7.96 2.39
C VAL A 13 -0.43 -7.88 3.64
N GLY A 14 0.74 -7.23 3.56
CA GLY A 14 1.65 -7.04 4.68
C GLY A 14 1.00 -6.30 5.86
N GLY A 15 0.22 -5.25 5.59
CA GLY A 15 -0.53 -4.52 6.61
C GLY A 15 -1.54 -5.39 7.36
N ILE A 16 -2.27 -6.27 6.66
CA ILE A 16 -3.23 -7.19 7.28
C ILE A 16 -2.50 -8.28 8.09
N LEU A 17 -1.40 -8.80 7.55
CA LEU A 17 -0.67 -9.92 8.15
C LEU A 17 0.04 -9.55 9.47
N VAL A 18 0.37 -8.28 9.68
CA VAL A 18 0.97 -7.79 10.93
C VAL A 18 0.10 -8.07 12.16
N PHE A 19 -1.23 -8.14 11.99
CA PHE A 19 -2.16 -8.39 13.10
C PHE A 19 -2.41 -9.86 13.42
N VAL A 20 -2.00 -10.79 12.53
CA VAL A 20 -2.21 -12.22 12.75
C VAL A 20 -1.06 -12.76 13.60
N PRO A 21 -1.31 -13.15 14.86
CA PRO A 21 -0.28 -13.70 15.73
C PRO A 21 0.28 -14.99 15.12
N GLY A 22 1.61 -15.13 15.08
CA GLY A 22 2.32 -16.26 14.47
C GLY A 22 2.92 -15.99 13.08
N ILE A 23 2.38 -15.03 12.32
CA ILE A 23 2.89 -14.64 10.99
C ILE A 23 3.18 -13.14 10.85
N SER A 24 3.07 -12.37 11.93
CA SER A 24 3.33 -10.92 11.96
C SER A 24 4.72 -10.52 11.46
N LEU A 25 5.72 -11.38 11.65
CA LEU A 25 7.07 -11.21 11.09
C LEU A 25 7.05 -11.19 9.56
N VAL A 26 6.25 -12.06 8.94
CA VAL A 26 6.10 -12.10 7.48
C VAL A 26 5.46 -10.80 7.00
N GLY A 27 4.43 -10.29 7.69
CA GLY A 27 3.80 -9.01 7.38
C GLY A 27 4.78 -7.83 7.37
N TRP A 28 5.63 -7.74 8.39
CA TRP A 28 6.70 -6.75 8.47
C TRP A 28 7.72 -6.88 7.34
N ILE A 29 8.11 -8.10 6.99
CA ILE A 29 9.03 -8.36 5.87
C ILE A 29 8.41 -7.91 4.54
N LEU A 30 7.12 -8.20 4.31
CA LEU A 30 6.41 -7.79 3.08
C LEU A 30 6.34 -6.25 2.95
N ILE A 31 6.16 -5.52 4.06
CA ILE A 31 6.19 -4.05 4.09
C ILE A 31 7.59 -3.52 3.73
N LEU A 32 8.66 -4.16 4.23
CA LEU A 32 10.03 -3.78 3.87
C LEU A 32 10.34 -4.06 2.39
N LEU A 33 9.89 -5.20 1.86
CA LEU A 33 10.01 -5.52 0.43
C LEU A 33 9.25 -4.50 -0.44
N ALA A 34 8.02 -4.14 -0.07
CA ALA A 34 7.26 -3.11 -0.79
C ALA A 34 7.99 -1.76 -0.78
N THR A 35 8.60 -1.39 0.35
CA THR A 35 9.37 -0.14 0.47
C THR A 35 10.67 -0.18 -0.34
N LYS A 36 11.31 -1.35 -0.43
CA LYS A 36 12.49 -1.57 -1.28
C LYS A 36 12.16 -1.36 -2.76
N GLU A 37 11.08 -1.96 -3.26
CA GLU A 37 10.63 -1.80 -4.65
C GLU A 37 10.35 -0.33 -4.98
N ILE A 38 9.74 0.41 -4.05
CA ILE A 38 9.50 1.85 -4.20
C ILE A 38 10.82 2.63 -4.25
N SER A 39 11.75 2.34 -3.34
CA SER A 39 13.07 2.98 -3.31
C SER A 39 13.86 2.76 -4.61
N GLU A 40 13.79 1.56 -5.19
CA GLU A 40 14.40 1.25 -6.48
C GLU A 40 13.71 1.98 -7.63
N SER A 41 12.38 2.07 -7.62
CA SER A 41 11.62 2.80 -8.66
C SER A 41 11.86 4.31 -8.65
N VAL A 42 12.08 4.88 -7.46
CA VAL A 42 12.31 6.30 -7.23
C VAL A 42 13.81 6.65 -7.29
N GLN A 43 14.69 5.66 -7.41
CA GLN A 43 16.16 5.81 -7.41
C GLN A 43 16.71 6.53 -6.16
N ASP A 44 16.06 6.38 -5.01
CA ASP A 44 16.47 7.00 -3.73
C ASP A 44 16.61 5.93 -2.64
N LYS A 45 17.85 5.45 -2.44
CA LYS A 45 18.18 4.41 -1.44
C LYS A 45 17.87 4.84 -0.01
N THR A 46 17.92 6.14 0.28
CA THR A 46 17.73 6.65 1.64
C THR A 46 16.30 6.42 2.17
N ILE A 47 15.33 6.19 1.28
CA ILE A 47 13.97 5.79 1.62
C ILE A 47 13.95 4.40 2.29
N PHE A 48 14.62 3.44 1.65
CA PHE A 48 14.70 2.08 2.16
C PHE A 48 15.59 2.00 3.39
N ASP A 49 16.71 2.74 3.42
CA ASP A 49 17.61 2.75 4.57
C ASP A 49 16.90 3.24 5.85
N ASP A 50 16.09 4.30 5.77
CA ASP A 50 15.29 4.78 6.91
C ASP A 50 14.21 3.77 7.33
N ALA A 51 13.53 3.12 6.37
CA ALA A 51 12.52 2.10 6.68
C ALA A 51 13.15 0.83 7.28
N LEU A 52 14.30 0.42 6.77
CA LEU A 52 15.06 -0.71 7.29
C LEU A 52 15.57 -0.41 8.70
N LEU A 53 16.07 0.80 8.94
CA LEU A 53 16.47 1.24 10.27
C LEU A 53 15.28 1.26 11.25
N ALA A 54 14.10 1.68 10.81
CA ALA A 54 12.85 1.58 11.58
C ALA A 54 12.53 0.12 11.94
N GLY A 55 12.62 -0.80 10.97
CA GLY A 55 12.35 -2.22 11.16
C GLY A 55 13.34 -2.89 12.11
N ILE A 56 14.65 -2.66 11.92
CA ILE A 56 15.70 -3.20 12.80
C ILE A 56 15.50 -2.67 14.23
N THR A 57 15.22 -1.38 14.39
CA THR A 57 14.96 -0.78 15.72
C THR A 57 13.73 -1.41 16.39
N ALA A 58 12.66 -1.67 15.64
CA ALA A 58 11.47 -2.34 16.16
C ALA A 58 11.78 -3.77 16.63
N VAL A 59 12.54 -4.53 15.83
CA VAL A 59 12.92 -5.91 16.19
C VAL A 59 13.80 -5.93 17.43
N ILE A 60 14.82 -5.05 17.51
CA ILE A 60 15.68 -4.93 18.69
C ILE A 60 14.84 -4.58 19.93
N GLY A 61 13.97 -3.58 19.82
CA GLY A 61 13.08 -3.18 20.92
C GLY A 61 12.16 -4.32 21.38
N ALA A 62 11.59 -5.07 20.43
CA ALA A 62 10.73 -6.21 20.73
C ALA A 62 11.48 -7.37 21.40
N VAL A 63 12.69 -7.70 20.91
CA VAL A 63 13.52 -8.77 21.50
C VAL A 63 13.97 -8.38 22.90
N ILE A 64 14.48 -7.16 23.10
CA ILE A 64 14.89 -6.66 24.43
C ILE A 64 13.69 -6.65 25.36
N GLY A 65 12.55 -6.09 24.92
CA GLY A 65 11.32 -6.06 25.70
C GLY A 65 10.85 -7.46 26.11
N ALA A 66 10.85 -8.41 25.18
CA ALA A 66 10.46 -9.79 25.44
C ALA A 66 11.39 -10.49 26.43
N VAL A 67 12.72 -10.36 26.26
CA VAL A 67 13.71 -10.95 27.17
C VAL A 67 13.57 -10.39 28.59
N LEU A 68 13.44 -9.06 28.71
CA LEU A 68 13.24 -8.39 30.00
C LEU A 68 11.90 -8.79 30.65
N PHE A 69 10.83 -8.89 29.85
CA PHE A 69 9.51 -9.27 30.33
C PHE A 69 9.47 -10.74 30.78
N VAL A 70 10.06 -11.66 30.02
CA VAL A 70 10.20 -13.07 30.42
C VAL A 70 11.04 -13.18 31.69
N GLY A 71 12.19 -12.50 31.77
CA GLY A 71 12.99 -12.47 32.99
C GLY A 71 12.23 -11.93 34.20
N PHE A 72 11.37 -10.92 34.01
CA PHE A 72 10.48 -10.41 35.04
C PHE A 72 9.43 -11.45 35.46
N LEU A 73 8.77 -12.13 34.52
CA LEU A 73 7.76 -13.15 34.81
C LEU A 73 8.30 -14.35 35.58
N PHE A 74 9.54 -14.79 35.30
CA PHE A 74 10.18 -15.91 35.99
C PHE A 74 10.94 -15.51 37.26
N SER A 75 10.98 -14.22 37.61
CA SER A 75 11.63 -13.78 38.85
C SER A 75 10.83 -14.23 40.08
N PRO A 76 11.48 -14.64 41.19
CA PRO A 76 10.76 -15.02 42.41
C PRO A 76 9.92 -13.86 42.98
N ARG A 77 10.23 -12.63 42.58
CA ARG A 77 9.49 -11.41 42.90
C ARG A 77 8.11 -11.35 42.22
N SER A 78 7.92 -11.82 40.99
CA SER A 78 6.63 -11.71 40.27
C SER A 78 5.54 -12.67 40.77
N SER A 79 5.91 -13.64 41.62
CA SER A 79 4.99 -14.65 42.19
C SER A 79 4.03 -14.07 43.25
N VAL A 80 4.39 -12.95 43.89
CA VAL A 80 3.44 -12.10 44.64
C VAL A 80 2.64 -11.31 43.61
N GLY A 81 1.50 -11.87 43.21
CA GLY A 81 0.81 -11.59 41.95
C GLY A 81 0.65 -10.12 41.53
N PHE A 82 0.62 -9.93 40.20
CA PHE A 82 0.44 -8.66 39.49
C PHE A 82 -0.72 -7.78 39.99
N PHE A 83 -1.76 -8.39 40.57
CA PHE A 83 -2.95 -7.72 41.08
C PHE A 83 -2.78 -7.10 42.47
N ALA A 84 -1.68 -7.40 43.17
CA ALA A 84 -1.30 -6.69 44.38
C ALA A 84 -0.69 -5.32 44.00
N PHE A 85 -1.54 -4.41 43.52
CA PHE A 85 -1.22 -3.02 43.12
C PHE A 85 -0.46 -2.20 44.19
N GLY A 86 -0.25 -2.73 45.40
CA GLY A 86 0.45 -2.08 46.50
C GLY A 86 1.96 -2.37 46.60
N THR A 87 2.51 -3.34 45.85
CA THR A 87 3.96 -3.65 45.96
C THR A 87 4.80 -2.74 45.05
N LEU A 88 5.23 -1.59 45.60
CA LEU A 88 6.12 -0.63 44.91
C LEU A 88 7.37 -1.31 44.29
N ALA A 89 7.80 -2.42 44.91
CA ALA A 89 8.93 -3.25 44.48
C ALA A 89 8.72 -4.00 43.14
N LEU A 90 7.48 -4.24 42.71
CA LEU A 90 7.16 -4.83 41.39
C LEU A 90 6.74 -3.80 40.36
N PHE A 91 6.08 -2.73 40.80
CA PHE A 91 5.58 -1.68 39.92
C PHE A 91 6.71 -0.92 39.23
N LEU A 92 7.78 -0.56 39.96
CA LEU A 92 8.93 0.16 39.41
C LEU A 92 9.64 -0.56 38.26
N PRO A 93 10.12 -1.82 38.41
CA PRO A 93 10.80 -2.52 37.31
C PRO A 93 9.87 -2.77 36.11
N PHE A 94 8.58 -3.04 36.35
CA PHE A 94 7.60 -3.18 35.27
C PHE A 94 7.45 -1.89 34.45
N LEU A 95 7.34 -0.72 35.11
CA LEU A 95 7.29 0.57 34.43
C LEU A 95 8.58 0.90 33.66
N VAL A 96 9.74 0.51 34.18
CA VAL A 96 11.01 0.67 33.47
C VAL A 96 11.06 -0.18 32.20
N ILE A 97 10.61 -1.43 32.25
CA ILE A 97 10.55 -2.32 31.07
C ILE A 97 9.56 -1.77 30.04
N LEU A 98 8.37 -1.38 30.49
CA LEU A 98 7.34 -0.82 29.62
C LEU A 98 7.78 0.51 29.00
N GLY A 99 8.43 1.38 29.78
CA GLY A 99 8.99 2.64 29.31
C GLY A 99 10.13 2.43 28.32
N ALA A 100 11.05 1.50 28.57
CA ALA A 100 12.12 1.16 27.64
C ALA A 100 11.56 0.67 26.30
N PHE A 101 10.63 -0.28 26.33
CA PHE A 101 9.94 -0.76 25.12
C PHE A 101 9.25 0.40 24.38
N TRP A 102 8.54 1.25 25.10
CA TRP A 102 7.86 2.42 24.53
C TRP A 102 8.83 3.38 23.83
N VAL A 103 9.98 3.69 24.44
CA VAL A 103 11.02 4.53 23.80
C VAL A 103 11.51 3.92 22.49
N PHE A 104 11.78 2.61 22.45
CA PHE A 104 12.16 1.93 21.21
C PHE A 104 11.06 2.01 20.13
N THR A 105 9.79 1.87 20.51
CA THR A 105 8.67 2.01 19.55
C THR A 105 8.58 3.42 18.97
N ILE A 106 8.84 4.46 19.77
CA ILE A 106 8.88 5.85 19.28
C ILE A 106 10.03 6.07 18.31
N ILE A 107 11.25 5.60 18.65
CA ILE A 107 12.41 5.74 17.78
C ILE A 107 12.14 5.06 16.43
N SER A 108 11.59 3.84 16.44
CA SER A 108 11.17 3.14 15.23
C SER A 108 10.15 3.94 14.43
N ALA A 109 9.13 4.50 15.08
CA ALA A 109 8.10 5.29 14.42
C ALA A 109 8.65 6.59 13.78
N ILE A 110 9.66 7.23 14.39
CA ILE A 110 10.33 8.41 13.82
C ILE A 110 11.03 8.04 12.50
N PHE A 111 11.76 6.94 12.46
CA PHE A 111 12.41 6.48 11.24
C PHE A 111 11.40 6.10 10.14
N LEU A 112 10.30 5.45 10.52
CA LEU A 112 9.23 5.10 9.58
C LEU A 112 8.58 6.36 8.98
N LYS A 113 8.28 7.37 9.81
CA LYS A 113 7.76 8.67 9.34
C LYS A 113 8.70 9.32 8.33
N ARG A 114 10.01 9.34 8.61
CA ARG A 114 11.00 9.93 7.69
C ARG A 114 11.00 9.23 6.33
N SER A 115 10.95 7.89 6.32
CA SER A 115 10.84 7.13 5.09
C SER A 115 9.57 7.50 4.31
N TYR A 116 8.42 7.56 4.98
CA TYR A 116 7.13 7.84 4.33
C TYR A 116 7.01 9.27 3.82
N GLU A 117 7.61 10.24 4.52
CA GLU A 117 7.70 11.62 4.02
C GLU A 117 8.52 11.70 2.74
N LYS A 118 9.67 11.01 2.68
CA LYS A 118 10.47 10.93 1.45
C LYS A 118 9.68 10.29 0.31
N ILE A 119 8.94 9.21 0.57
CA ILE A 119 8.05 8.58 -0.43
C ILE A 119 7.01 9.58 -0.92
N SER A 120 6.37 10.33 -0.02
CA SER A 120 5.34 11.31 -0.37
C SER A 120 5.85 12.42 -1.29
N GLN A 121 7.08 12.91 -1.04
CA GLN A 121 7.71 13.98 -1.82
C GLN A 121 8.05 13.52 -3.25
N ARG A 122 8.41 12.25 -3.40
CA ARG A 122 8.84 11.69 -4.68
C ARG A 122 7.68 11.20 -5.53
N LEU A 123 6.66 10.63 -4.90
CA LEU A 123 5.46 10.14 -5.58
C LEU A 123 4.35 11.19 -5.70
N ASN A 124 4.52 12.36 -5.08
CA ASN A 124 3.50 13.43 -5.00
C ASN A 124 2.16 12.96 -4.40
N VAL A 125 2.24 12.02 -3.45
CA VAL A 125 1.09 11.42 -2.76
C VAL A 125 1.16 11.75 -1.27
N SER A 126 0.30 12.65 -0.80
CA SER A 126 0.27 13.09 0.60
C SER A 126 -0.19 12.00 1.59
N ALA A 127 -0.90 10.97 1.12
CA ALA A 127 -1.39 9.88 1.96
C ALA A 127 -0.26 9.14 2.71
N PHE A 128 0.94 9.04 2.11
CA PHE A 128 2.12 8.47 2.78
C PHE A 128 2.57 9.29 3.98
N ALA A 129 2.64 10.62 3.83
CA ALA A 129 3.02 11.52 4.93
C ALA A 129 1.99 11.46 6.05
N THR A 130 0.69 11.45 5.72
CA THR A 130 -0.39 11.32 6.70
C THR A 130 -0.32 9.99 7.45
N ALA A 131 -0.09 8.87 6.75
CA ALA A 131 0.06 7.56 7.36
C ALA A 131 1.24 7.51 8.35
N GLY A 132 2.41 8.03 7.96
CA GLY A 132 3.60 8.06 8.81
C GLY A 132 3.41 8.94 10.06
N LEU A 133 2.70 10.07 9.93
CA LEU A 133 2.38 10.94 11.05
C LEU A 133 1.37 10.31 12.01
N LEU A 134 0.32 9.67 11.49
CA LEU A 134 -0.63 8.89 12.29
C LEU A 134 0.06 7.75 13.02
N TYR A 135 1.02 7.07 12.37
CA TYR A 135 1.80 6.01 12.99
C TYR A 135 2.66 6.53 14.16
N LEU A 136 3.31 7.69 13.99
CA LEU A 136 4.09 8.33 15.06
C LEU A 136 3.22 8.75 16.24
N ILE A 137 2.08 9.40 15.97
CA ILE A 137 1.13 9.80 17.02
C ILE A 137 0.57 8.55 17.71
N GLY A 138 0.20 7.53 16.94
CA GLY A 138 -0.27 6.27 17.47
C GLY A 138 0.76 5.60 18.37
N ALA A 139 2.01 5.52 17.93
CA ALA A 139 3.14 4.99 18.70
C ALA A 139 3.34 5.76 20.02
N ALA A 140 3.32 7.09 20.00
CA ALA A 140 3.44 7.91 21.20
C ALA A 140 2.26 7.66 22.17
N LEU A 141 1.04 7.55 21.65
CA LEU A 141 -0.16 7.31 22.45
C LEU A 141 -0.39 5.84 22.82
N THR A 142 0.48 4.89 22.45
CA THR A 142 0.30 3.45 22.78
C THR A 142 0.21 3.16 24.28
N ILE A 143 0.73 4.06 25.12
CA ILE A 143 0.54 4.01 26.59
C ILE A 143 -0.95 4.00 26.96
N VAL A 144 -1.78 4.68 26.17
CA VAL A 144 -3.23 4.73 26.34
C VAL A 144 -3.86 3.79 25.30
N LEU A 145 -4.93 3.10 25.66
CA LEU A 145 -5.70 2.23 24.74
C LEU A 145 -6.11 2.95 23.43
N VAL A 146 -6.21 4.28 23.49
CA VAL A 146 -6.47 5.18 22.34
C VAL A 146 -5.37 5.09 21.26
N GLY A 147 -4.10 4.90 21.63
CA GLY A 147 -3.01 4.80 20.66
C GLY A 147 -3.17 3.64 19.69
N PHE A 148 -3.74 2.53 20.15
CA PHE A 148 -4.03 1.37 19.31
C PHE A 148 -5.07 1.68 18.22
N LEU A 149 -6.07 2.51 18.57
CA LEU A 149 -7.07 3.01 17.63
C LEU A 149 -6.45 3.90 16.55
N ILE A 150 -5.50 4.76 16.93
CA ILE A 150 -4.78 5.63 15.99
C ILE A 150 -3.88 4.80 15.07
N LEU A 151 -3.20 3.77 15.57
CA LEU A 151 -2.40 2.85 14.76
C LEU A 151 -3.25 2.09 13.74
N LEU A 152 -4.49 1.69 14.11
CA LEU A 152 -5.44 1.09 13.16
C LEU A 152 -5.80 2.07 12.04
N ILE A 153 -6.06 3.34 12.37
CA ILE A 153 -6.31 4.38 11.37
C ILE A 153 -5.08 4.57 10.47
N ALA A 154 -3.88 4.64 11.05
CA ALA A 154 -2.62 4.75 10.31
C ALA A 154 -2.47 3.63 9.27
N LEU A 155 -2.89 2.41 9.62
CA LEU A 155 -2.83 1.23 8.74
C LEU A 155 -3.77 1.36 7.53
N ILE A 156 -5.00 1.85 7.74
CA ILE A 156 -5.93 2.14 6.64
C ILE A 156 -5.31 3.18 5.70
N PHE A 157 -4.76 4.26 6.25
CA PHE A 157 -4.09 5.30 5.44
C PHE A 157 -2.87 4.75 4.70
N GLN A 158 -2.09 3.87 5.33
CA GLN A 158 -0.95 3.21 4.69
C GLN A 158 -1.40 2.36 3.50
N VAL A 159 -2.43 1.53 3.68
CA VAL A 159 -3.00 0.70 2.60
C VAL A 159 -3.51 1.58 1.46
N VAL A 160 -4.26 2.64 1.76
CA VAL A 160 -4.73 3.62 0.76
C VAL A 160 -3.56 4.31 0.06
N ALA A 161 -2.49 4.66 0.79
CA ALA A 161 -1.29 5.25 0.23
C ALA A 161 -0.60 4.32 -0.78
N TYR A 162 -0.42 3.03 -0.43
CA TYR A 162 0.09 2.03 -1.36
C TYR A 162 -0.83 1.85 -2.57
N PHE A 163 -2.16 1.86 -2.39
CA PHE A 163 -3.08 1.76 -3.51
C PHE A 163 -3.08 3.00 -4.42
N SER A 164 -2.74 4.17 -3.87
CA SER A 164 -2.68 5.44 -4.62
C SER A 164 -1.39 5.64 -5.43
N ILE A 165 -0.39 4.76 -5.28
CA ILE A 165 0.79 4.76 -6.16
C ILE A 165 0.30 4.53 -7.60
N GLN A 166 0.65 5.46 -8.50
CA GLN A 166 0.30 5.35 -9.91
C GLN A 166 1.17 4.29 -10.57
N ASP A 167 0.56 3.28 -11.17
CA ASP A 167 1.22 2.17 -11.87
C ASP A 167 1.89 2.60 -13.20
N ARG A 168 2.02 3.91 -13.48
CA ARG A 168 2.59 4.45 -14.73
C ARG A 168 4.08 4.78 -14.56
N PRO A 169 5.00 4.06 -15.23
CA PRO A 169 6.12 4.78 -15.85
C PRO A 169 5.53 5.84 -16.80
N PRO A 170 6.18 7.01 -16.99
CA PRO A 170 5.75 7.99 -17.97
C PRO A 170 5.64 7.29 -19.32
N THR A 171 4.41 6.99 -19.71
CA THR A 171 4.11 6.47 -21.02
C THR A 171 4.42 7.63 -21.96
N PRO A 172 5.27 7.44 -22.99
CA PRO A 172 5.37 8.43 -24.05
C PRO A 172 3.96 8.80 -24.47
N SER A 173 3.67 10.10 -24.53
CA SER A 173 2.35 10.74 -24.67
C SER A 173 1.54 10.35 -25.92
N TRP A 174 1.96 9.31 -26.65
CA TRP A 174 1.35 8.83 -27.89
C TRP A 174 0.36 7.66 -27.68
N SER A 175 0.14 7.18 -26.45
CA SER A 175 -0.74 6.02 -26.17
C SER A 175 -1.89 6.29 -25.19
N GLN A 176 -2.38 7.53 -25.11
CA GLN A 176 -3.70 7.80 -24.53
C GLN A 176 -4.67 8.15 -25.67
N PRO A 177 -5.63 7.27 -26.03
CA PRO A 177 -6.89 7.78 -26.52
C PRO A 177 -7.50 8.54 -25.35
N SER A 178 -7.50 9.86 -25.45
CA SER A 178 -8.24 10.73 -24.52
C SER A 178 -9.64 10.14 -24.36
N GLN A 179 -10.01 9.76 -23.14
CA GLN A 179 -11.42 9.64 -22.80
C GLN A 179 -11.98 11.06 -22.82
N GLN A 180 -12.32 11.51 -24.02
CA GLN A 180 -13.28 12.57 -24.20
C GLN A 180 -14.57 12.01 -23.63
N THR A 181 -14.92 12.46 -22.43
CA THR A 181 -16.29 12.44 -21.96
C THR A 181 -17.10 13.22 -23.00
N PHE A 182 -17.60 12.52 -24.02
CA PHE A 182 -18.57 13.08 -24.93
C PHE A 182 -19.81 13.36 -24.09
N ALA A 183 -19.94 14.61 -23.63
CA ALA A 183 -21.20 15.12 -23.17
C ALA A 183 -22.22 14.85 -24.30
N PRO A 184 -23.33 14.15 -24.04
CA PRO A 184 -24.32 13.91 -25.07
C PRO A 184 -24.81 15.26 -25.60
N PRO A 185 -24.84 15.48 -26.93
CA PRO A 185 -25.39 16.71 -27.49
C PRO A 185 -26.87 16.84 -27.09
N PRO A 186 -27.38 18.07 -26.92
CA PRO A 186 -28.76 18.30 -26.51
C PRO A 186 -29.70 17.63 -27.52
N VAL A 187 -30.54 16.73 -27.00
CA VAL A 187 -31.53 15.97 -27.76
C VAL A 187 -32.54 16.95 -28.34
N THR A 188 -32.42 17.21 -29.64
CA THR A 188 -33.51 17.80 -30.42
C THR A 188 -34.53 16.70 -30.71
N PRO A 189 -35.85 16.97 -30.63
CA PRO A 189 -36.87 15.94 -30.85
C PRO A 189 -36.79 15.42 -32.29
N GLN A 190 -36.29 14.20 -32.46
CA GLN A 190 -36.28 13.53 -33.76
C GLN A 190 -37.64 12.87 -34.00
N THR A 191 -38.33 13.34 -35.04
CA THR A 191 -39.55 12.77 -35.58
C THR A 191 -39.28 11.33 -36.02
N VAL A 192 -39.99 10.40 -35.38
CA VAL A 192 -39.97 8.97 -35.72
C VAL A 192 -40.40 8.78 -37.17
N THR A 193 -39.52 8.29 -38.02
CA THR A 193 -39.87 7.74 -39.34
C THR A 193 -39.55 6.24 -39.33
N PRO A 194 -40.50 5.36 -39.67
CA PRO A 194 -40.35 3.93 -39.43
C PRO A 194 -39.59 3.20 -40.55
N SER A 195 -38.72 2.27 -40.13
CA SER A 195 -38.29 1.04 -40.81
C SER A 195 -37.52 1.16 -42.14
N GLN A 196 -36.26 0.68 -42.17
CA GLN A 196 -35.83 -0.23 -43.24
C GLN A 196 -34.80 -1.25 -42.73
N GLN A 197 -35.12 -2.51 -43.03
CA GLN A 197 -34.33 -3.72 -42.88
C GLN A 197 -32.89 -3.60 -43.40
N GLN A 198 -31.96 -4.16 -42.64
CA GLN A 198 -30.58 -4.42 -43.02
C GLN A 198 -30.54 -5.42 -44.21
N PRO A 199 -29.93 -5.08 -45.36
CA PRO A 199 -29.68 -6.06 -46.40
C PRO A 199 -28.53 -7.01 -46.00
N PRO A 200 -28.52 -8.27 -46.49
CA PRO A 200 -27.52 -9.26 -46.13
C PRO A 200 -26.18 -8.86 -46.75
N ILE A 201 -25.28 -8.33 -45.93
CA ILE A 201 -23.96 -7.91 -46.40
C ILE A 201 -23.12 -9.18 -46.56
N GLU A 202 -23.03 -9.66 -47.79
CA GLU A 202 -22.12 -10.74 -48.18
C GLU A 202 -20.71 -10.37 -47.67
N SER A 203 -20.16 -11.21 -46.80
CA SER A 203 -18.93 -10.92 -46.07
C SER A 203 -17.77 -11.71 -46.67
N LYS A 204 -16.68 -11.04 -47.02
CA LYS A 204 -15.43 -11.65 -47.48
C LYS A 204 -14.41 -11.73 -46.35
N PHE A 205 -13.49 -12.68 -46.43
CA PHE A 205 -12.38 -12.78 -45.48
C PHE A 205 -11.12 -12.12 -46.04
N CYS A 206 -10.36 -11.45 -45.17
CA CYS A 206 -9.09 -10.84 -45.55
C CYS A 206 -8.05 -11.92 -45.91
N PHE A 207 -7.46 -11.84 -47.11
CA PHE A 207 -6.45 -12.82 -47.56
C PHE A 207 -5.15 -12.81 -46.75
N LYS A 208 -4.88 -11.72 -46.02
CA LYS A 208 -3.63 -11.51 -45.25
C LYS A 208 -3.72 -11.89 -43.78
N CYS A 209 -4.89 -11.71 -43.14
CA CYS A 209 -5.06 -11.93 -41.70
C CYS A 209 -6.31 -12.74 -41.32
N GLY A 210 -7.16 -13.11 -42.27
CA GLY A 210 -8.37 -13.91 -42.01
C GLY A 210 -9.53 -13.15 -41.35
N ALA A 211 -9.43 -11.84 -41.12
CA ALA A 211 -10.52 -11.06 -40.54
C ALA A 211 -11.75 -11.00 -41.47
N LYS A 212 -12.96 -11.11 -40.90
CA LYS A 212 -14.23 -11.02 -41.61
C LYS A 212 -14.56 -9.55 -41.92
N LEU A 213 -14.75 -9.24 -43.20
CA LEU A 213 -14.97 -7.87 -43.71
C LEU A 213 -16.24 -7.83 -44.59
N PRO A 214 -16.94 -6.68 -44.64
CA PRO A 214 -18.02 -6.50 -45.62
C PRO A 214 -17.42 -6.49 -47.04
N SER A 215 -18.14 -7.05 -48.03
CA SER A 215 -17.66 -7.19 -49.42
C SER A 215 -17.18 -5.88 -50.06
N ILE A 216 -17.80 -4.75 -49.67
CA ILE A 216 -17.47 -3.39 -50.15
C ILE A 216 -16.17 -2.82 -49.55
N ALA A 217 -15.56 -3.46 -48.54
CA ALA A 217 -14.35 -2.94 -47.92
C ALA A 217 -13.13 -3.04 -48.87
N LEU A 218 -12.55 -1.89 -49.21
CA LEU A 218 -11.30 -1.75 -49.97
C LEU A 218 -10.05 -2.00 -49.12
N PHE A 219 -10.16 -1.90 -47.79
CA PHE A 219 -9.04 -2.08 -46.85
C PHE A 219 -9.49 -2.91 -45.64
N CYS A 220 -8.58 -3.73 -45.11
CA CYS A 220 -8.83 -4.49 -43.90
C CYS A 220 -8.66 -3.60 -42.66
N THR A 221 -9.68 -3.54 -41.81
CA THR A 221 -9.66 -2.76 -40.55
C THR A 221 -8.75 -3.36 -39.47
N SER A 222 -8.41 -4.65 -39.55
CA SER A 222 -7.53 -5.31 -38.58
C SER A 222 -6.04 -5.29 -38.94
N CYS A 223 -5.69 -5.34 -40.23
CA CYS A 223 -4.29 -5.42 -40.67
C CYS A 223 -3.86 -4.35 -41.68
N GLY A 224 -4.77 -3.48 -42.14
CA GLY A 224 -4.48 -2.40 -43.07
C GLY A 224 -4.25 -2.82 -44.53
N ALA A 225 -4.29 -4.12 -44.85
CA ALA A 225 -4.06 -4.60 -46.21
C ALA A 225 -5.20 -4.20 -47.17
N LYS A 226 -4.85 -3.70 -48.36
CA LYS A 226 -5.80 -3.40 -49.44
C LYS A 226 -6.41 -4.71 -49.98
N GLN A 227 -7.73 -4.77 -50.01
CA GLN A 227 -8.52 -5.91 -50.50
C GLN A 227 -8.98 -5.59 -51.93
N SER A 228 -8.09 -5.77 -52.91
CA SER A 228 -8.41 -5.67 -54.34
C SER A 228 -8.75 -7.03 -54.92
#